data_AF-B7RPT9-F1
#
_entry.id   AF-B7RPT9-F1
#
_cell.length_a   1.000
_cell.length_b   1.000
_cell.length_c   1.000
_cell.angle_alpha   90.00
_cell.angle_beta   90.00
_cell.angle_gamma   90.00
#
_symmetry.space_group_name_H-M   'P 1'
#
loop_
_entity.id
_entity.type
_entity.pdbx_description
1 polymer ?
#
loop_
_entity_poly.entity_id
_entity_poly.type
_entity_poly.pdbx_seq_one_letter_code
_entity_poly.pdbx_strand_id
1 'polypeptide(L)'
;MFRETMPASAGMLFVYDQSHRASFWMRNTLIPLDMLFIDSRGVVQHIHHNAIPHDETPIDGGDNVLSVLEINGGLAKRMGITVGSELRHRVFAELNPAWPC
;
A
#
# COMPACT_ATOMS: atom_id res chain seq x y z
N MET A 1 5.03 3.54 12.22
CA MET A 1 4.89 4.83 12.94
C MET A 1 6.24 5.26 13.53
N PHE A 2 6.42 6.56 13.80
CA PHE A 2 7.62 7.18 14.40
C PHE A 2 8.94 7.04 13.63
N ARG A 3 8.89 6.77 12.32
CA ARG A 3 10.09 6.77 11.47
C ARG A 3 10.33 8.15 10.90
N GLU A 4 11.50 8.72 11.15
CA GLU A 4 11.94 10.00 10.59
C GLU A 4 12.41 9.88 9.13
N THR A 5 12.88 8.70 8.73
CA THR A 5 13.34 8.43 7.36
C THR A 5 13.02 7.00 6.93
N MET A 6 12.94 6.77 5.62
CA MET A 6 12.83 5.46 5.00
C MET A 6 13.68 5.41 3.72
N PRO A 7 14.54 4.39 3.52
CA PRO A 7 15.34 4.26 2.30
C PRO A 7 14.47 4.27 1.03
N ALA A 8 15.04 4.75 -0.08
CA ALA A 8 14.29 4.93 -1.33
C ALA A 8 13.68 3.64 -1.89
N SER A 9 14.32 2.49 -1.64
CA SER A 9 13.89 1.15 -2.06
C SER A 9 13.30 0.32 -0.93
N ALA A 10 12.83 0.97 0.14
CA ALA A 10 12.14 0.32 1.25
C ALA A 10 10.67 0.72 1.30
N GLY A 11 9.87 -0.17 1.88
CA GLY A 11 8.45 0.02 2.15
C GLY A 11 8.00 -0.86 3.30
N MET A 12 6.75 -0.69 3.71
CA MET A 12 6.10 -1.54 4.70
C MET A 12 4.88 -2.20 4.06
N LEU A 13 4.83 -3.53 4.08
CA LEU A 13 3.71 -4.31 3.58
C LEU A 13 2.87 -4.78 4.75
N PHE A 14 1.65 -4.26 4.84
CA PHE A 14 0.63 -4.71 5.78
C PHE A 14 -0.22 -5.77 5.10
N VAL A 15 -0.36 -6.93 5.72
CA VAL A 15 -1.11 -8.06 5.19
C VAL A 15 -2.19 -8.43 6.20
N TYR A 16 -3.41 -8.55 5.71
CA TYR A 16 -4.55 -9.00 6.50
C TYR A 16 -4.82 -10.47 6.26
N ASP A 17 -5.45 -11.13 7.23
CA ASP A 17 -5.82 -12.55 7.11
C ASP A 17 -6.89 -12.79 6.04
N GLN A 18 -7.73 -11.78 5.78
CA GLN A 18 -8.80 -11.83 4.78
C GLN A 18 -9.01 -10.46 4.14
N SER A 19 -9.45 -10.48 2.88
CA SER A 19 -9.88 -9.27 2.17
C SER A 19 -11.02 -8.59 2.91
N HIS A 20 -10.90 -7.28 3.10
CA HIS A 20 -11.96 -6.46 3.68
C HIS A 20 -11.83 -5.00 3.24
N ARG A 21 -12.76 -4.16 3.71
CA ARG A 21 -12.67 -2.72 3.51
C ARG A 21 -11.61 -2.10 4.42
N ALA A 22 -10.44 -1.79 3.86
CA ALA A 22 -9.34 -1.21 4.62
C ALA A 22 -9.43 0.32 4.64
N SER A 23 -9.12 0.92 5.79
CA SER A 23 -8.90 2.35 5.90
C SER A 23 -7.65 2.63 6.73
N PHE A 24 -6.87 3.61 6.28
CA PHE A 24 -5.62 4.02 6.92
C PHE A 24 -5.68 5.49 7.34
N TRP A 25 -4.71 5.88 8.17
CA TRP A 25 -4.48 7.23 8.63
C TRP A 25 -2.98 7.42 8.86
N MET A 26 -2.55 8.67 8.98
CA MET A 26 -1.13 9.04 9.15
C MET A 26 -0.79 9.43 10.58
N ARG A 27 -1.60 8.98 11.56
CA ARG A 27 -1.37 9.22 12.99
C ARG A 27 0.04 8.74 13.38
N ASN A 28 0.85 9.65 13.92
CA ASN A 28 2.24 9.39 14.31
C ASN A 28 3.18 8.94 13.15
N THR A 29 2.88 9.33 11.92
CA THR A 29 3.77 9.11 10.76
C THR A 29 4.42 10.44 10.37
N LEU A 30 5.76 10.48 10.35
CA LEU A 30 6.56 11.71 10.21
C LEU A 30 6.98 12.00 8.76
N ILE A 31 6.85 11.03 7.87
CA ILE A 31 7.24 11.12 6.45
C ILE A 31 6.01 11.00 5.55
N PRO A 32 5.97 11.72 4.41
CA PRO A 32 4.90 11.53 3.43
C PRO A 32 5.01 10.15 2.80
N LEU A 33 3.86 9.50 2.58
CA LEU A 33 3.80 8.14 2.03
C LEU A 33 2.83 8.06 0.85
N ASP A 34 3.14 7.20 -0.12
CA ASP A 34 2.14 6.69 -1.04
C ASP A 34 1.59 5.38 -0.45
N MET A 35 0.27 5.24 -0.38
CA MET A 35 -0.41 4.04 0.09
C MET A 35 -1.03 3.29 -1.09
N LEU A 36 -0.56 2.08 -1.35
CA LEU A 36 -1.05 1.22 -2.42
C LEU A 36 -1.94 0.14 -1.78
N PHE A 37 -3.23 0.18 -2.07
CA PHE A 37 -4.21 -0.81 -1.62
C PHE A 37 -4.32 -1.91 -2.65
N ILE A 38 -4.10 -3.15 -2.22
CA ILE A 38 -3.84 -4.31 -3.09
C ILE A 38 -4.79 -5.44 -2.72
N ASP A 39 -5.40 -6.05 -3.74
CA ASP A 39 -6.32 -7.17 -3.57
C ASP A 39 -5.60 -8.51 -3.31
N SER A 40 -6.39 -9.59 -3.17
CA SER A 40 -5.85 -10.93 -2.92
C SER A 40 -5.03 -11.53 -4.05
N ARG A 41 -5.16 -11.00 -5.27
CA ARG A 41 -4.40 -11.43 -6.45
C ARG A 41 -3.10 -10.66 -6.60
N GLY A 42 -2.81 -9.71 -5.70
CA GLY A 42 -1.65 -8.84 -5.80
C GLY A 42 -1.85 -7.66 -6.75
N VAL A 43 -3.09 -7.30 -7.10
CA VAL A 43 -3.38 -6.18 -8.01
C VAL A 43 -3.66 -4.91 -7.23
N VAL A 44 -3.01 -3.80 -7.60
CA VAL A 44 -3.26 -2.48 -7.02
C VAL A 44 -4.66 -1.99 -7.43
N GLN A 45 -5.54 -1.81 -6.46
CA GLN A 45 -6.91 -1.34 -6.65
C GLN A 45 -7.05 0.17 -6.42
N HIS A 46 -6.28 0.72 -5.48
CA HIS A 46 -6.29 2.14 -5.18
C HIS A 46 -4.89 2.63 -4.80
N ILE A 47 -4.59 3.88 -5.14
CA ILE A 47 -3.36 4.55 -4.71
C ILE A 47 -3.73 5.90 -4.12
N HIS A 48 -3.40 6.10 -2.85
CA HIS A 48 -3.42 7.41 -2.24
C HIS A 48 -2.00 7.99 -2.26
N HIS A 49 -1.80 9.06 -3.03
CA HIS A 49 -0.49 9.68 -3.20
C HIS A 49 -0.24 10.76 -2.14
N ASN A 50 1.01 10.83 -1.66
CA ASN A 50 1.48 11.86 -0.74
C ASN A 50 0.55 12.06 0.47
N ALA A 51 0.20 10.97 1.15
CA ALA A 51 -0.48 11.00 2.43
C ALA A 51 0.25 11.96 3.38
N ILE A 52 -0.52 12.82 4.06
CA ILE A 52 0.02 13.94 4.83
C ILE A 52 0.45 13.46 6.21
N PRO A 53 1.71 13.70 6.64
CA PRO A 53 2.16 13.38 7.99
C PRO A 53 1.23 13.92 9.08
N HIS A 54 0.96 13.12 10.11
CA HIS A 54 0.06 13.45 11.23
C HIS A 54 -1.42 13.62 10.90
N ASP A 55 -1.84 13.48 9.64
CA ASP A 55 -3.25 13.58 9.26
C ASP A 55 -4.04 12.35 9.74
N GLU A 56 -5.06 12.58 10.56
CA GLU A 56 -5.95 11.53 11.06
C GLU A 56 -7.19 11.34 10.18
N THR A 57 -7.31 12.08 9.07
CA THR A 57 -8.38 11.89 8.09
C THR A 57 -8.32 10.47 7.52
N PRO A 58 -9.41 9.69 7.61
CA PRO A 58 -9.44 8.33 7.08
C PRO A 58 -9.21 8.31 5.57
N ILE A 59 -8.22 7.55 5.13
CA ILE A 59 -7.95 7.23 3.73
C ILE A 59 -8.64 5.90 3.45
N ASP A 60 -9.66 5.91 2.60
CA ASP A 60 -10.40 4.71 2.22
C ASP A 60 -9.70 3.95 1.08
N GLY A 61 -9.45 2.66 1.31
CA GLY A 61 -8.83 1.76 0.35
C GLY A 61 -9.80 0.99 -0.53
N GLY A 62 -11.10 0.99 -0.19
CA GLY A 62 -12.14 0.20 -0.86
C GLY A 62 -12.33 -1.20 -0.27
N ASP A 63 -13.31 -1.95 -0.80
CA ASP A 63 -13.95 -3.10 -0.13
C ASP A 63 -13.23 -4.46 -0.25
N ASN A 64 -12.19 -4.57 -1.09
CA ASN A 64 -11.51 -5.84 -1.38
C ASN A 64 -9.99 -5.72 -1.26
N VAL A 65 -9.53 -5.21 -0.12
CA VAL A 65 -8.10 -5.04 0.17
C VAL A 65 -7.61 -6.20 1.01
N LEU A 66 -6.61 -6.93 0.51
CA LEU A 66 -5.89 -7.95 1.29
C LEU A 66 -4.62 -7.36 1.91
N SER A 67 -3.97 -6.44 1.22
CA SER A 67 -2.71 -5.85 1.67
C SER A 67 -2.58 -4.39 1.31
N VAL A 68 -1.79 -3.66 2.11
CA VAL A 68 -1.45 -2.26 1.86
C VAL A 68 0.06 -2.13 1.86
N LEU A 69 0.60 -1.57 0.78
CA LEU A 69 2.02 -1.27 0.67
C LEU A 69 2.23 0.24 0.85
N GLU A 70 2.94 0.60 1.91
CA GLU A 70 3.40 1.96 2.17
C GLU A 70 4.81 2.15 1.62
N ILE A 71 4.99 3.16 0.76
CA ILE A 71 6.28 3.57 0.22
C ILE A 71 6.47 5.08 0.35
N ASN A 72 7.69 5.59 0.13
CA ASN A 72 7.96 7.02 0.18
C ASN A 72 7.03 7.82 -0.73
N GLY A 73 6.51 8.96 -0.25
CA GLY A 73 5.62 9.84 -0.99
C GLY A 73 6.16 10.20 -2.38
N GLY A 74 5.28 10.09 -3.38
CA GLY A 74 5.59 10.34 -4.79
C GLY A 74 6.39 9.22 -5.47
N LEU A 75 6.81 8.17 -4.77
CA LEU A 75 7.54 7.06 -5.38
C LEU A 75 6.69 6.29 -6.38
N ALA A 76 5.39 6.10 -6.13
CA ALA A 76 4.52 5.37 -7.05
C ALA A 76 4.52 6.04 -8.44
N LYS A 77 4.39 7.37 -8.47
CA LYS A 77 4.45 8.15 -9.71
C LYS A 77 5.82 8.05 -10.39
N ARG A 78 6.92 8.15 -9.63
CA ARG A 78 8.28 8.04 -10.18
C ARG A 78 8.55 6.67 -10.80
N MET A 79 7.98 5.61 -10.23
CA MET A 79 8.14 4.24 -10.72
C MET A 79 7.11 3.85 -11.79
N GLY A 80 6.15 4.73 -12.10
CA GLY A 80 5.07 4.42 -13.04
C GLY A 80 4.07 3.39 -12.51
N ILE A 81 3.94 3.25 -11.19
CA ILE A 81 2.97 2.35 -10.57
C ILE A 81 1.58 3.00 -10.66
N THR A 82 0.62 2.25 -11.18
CA THR A 82 -0.78 2.66 -11.38
C THR A 82 -1.75 1.66 -10.79
N VAL A 83 -3.02 2.05 -10.70
CA VAL A 83 -4.11 1.07 -10.53
C VAL A 83 -4.02 0.02 -11.65
N GLY A 84 -4.17 -1.25 -11.29
CA GLY A 84 -3.96 -2.40 -12.17
C GLY A 84 -2.51 -2.91 -12.20
N SER A 85 -1.54 -2.21 -11.61
CA SER A 85 -0.18 -2.74 -11.46
C SER A 85 -0.18 -3.98 -10.56
N GLU A 86 0.72 -4.92 -10.85
CA GLU A 86 0.78 -6.21 -10.18
C GLU A 86 1.99 -6.27 -9.23
N LEU A 87 1.76 -6.74 -8.01
CA LEU A 87 2.78 -7.00 -7.00
C LEU A 87 3.07 -8.50 -6.92
N ARG A 88 4.32 -8.87 -7.18
CA ARG A 88 4.81 -10.24 -6.99
C ARG A 88 5.41 -10.41 -5.60
N HIS A 89 4.75 -11.19 -4.75
CA HIS A 89 5.21 -11.50 -3.39
C HIS A 89 4.60 -12.83 -2.90
N ARG A 90 5.33 -13.56 -2.04
CA ARG A 90 4.91 -14.89 -1.54
C ARG A 90 3.55 -14.91 -0.83
N VAL A 91 3.10 -13.77 -0.31
CA VAL A 91 1.80 -13.61 0.35
C VAL A 91 0.63 -13.95 -0.58
N PHE A 92 0.80 -13.76 -1.89
CA PHE A 92 -0.26 -14.01 -2.87
C PHE A 92 -0.17 -15.40 -3.52
N ALA A 93 0.88 -16.17 -3.23
CA ALA A 93 1.20 -17.39 -3.98
C ALA A 93 0.08 -18.44 -3.95
N GLU A 94 -0.63 -18.55 -2.82
CA GLU A 94 -1.72 -19.51 -2.62
C GLU A 94 -3.10 -18.96 -3.02
N LEU A 95 -3.17 -17.70 -3.47
CA LEU A 95 -4.41 -16.95 -3.72
C LEU A 95 -4.67 -16.68 -5.22
N ASN A 96 -4.11 -17.51 -6.10
CA ASN A 96 -4.20 -17.35 -7.56
C ASN A 96 -3.71 -15.95 -8.02
N PRO A 97 -2.42 -15.65 -7.83
CA PRO A 97 -1.88 -14.31 -8.06
C PRO A 97 -1.95 -13.95 -9.54
N ALA A 98 -2.18 -12.66 -9.84
CA ALA A 98 -2.08 -12.15 -11.20
C ALA A 98 -0.64 -12.28 -11.74
N TRP A 99 0.36 -12.10 -10.87
CA TRP A 99 1.77 -12.30 -11.17
C TRP A 99 2.43 -13.34 -10.23
N PRO A 100 2.51 -14.62 -10.64
CA PRO A 100 3.10 -15.68 -9.82
C PRO A 100 4.63 -15.54 -9.68
N CYS A 101 5.15 -16.14 -8.60
CA CYS A 101 6.59 -16.26 -8.31
C CYS A 101 7.26 -17.31 -9.21
#